data_AF-A0A8T5SM13-F1
#
_entry.id   AF-A0A8T5SM13-F1
#
_cell.length_a   1.000
_cell.length_b   1.000
_cell.length_c   1.000
_cell.angle_alpha   90.00
_cell.angle_beta   90.00
_cell.angle_gamma   90.00
#
_symmetry.space_group_name_H-M   'P 1'
#
loop_
_entity.id
_entity.type
_entity.pdbx_description
1 polymer ?
#
loop_
_entity_poly.entity_id
_entity_poly.type
_entity_poly.pdbx_seq_one_letter_code
_entity_poly.pdbx_strand_id
1 'polypeptide(L)'
;MTIRDDWESRAQETINGFPSPHREEILEQWYEWLKTNPEMPLYQSWADYSSKSDDQEALYTERRVFLKKVTNELREMEIPLTRWQKVAKTIAAVASVFLVIFLAFSRAMRVNE
;
A
#
# COMPACT_ATOMS: atom_id res chain seq x y z
N MET A 1 -21.19 -4.35 13.29
CA MET A 1 -20.51 -3.26 12.55
C MET A 1 -20.01 -3.87 11.25
N THR A 2 -20.85 -3.82 10.23
CA THR A 2 -20.62 -4.40 8.91
C THR A 2 -19.73 -3.46 8.10
N ILE A 3 -18.77 -4.00 7.36
CA ILE A 3 -17.75 -3.35 6.51
C ILE A 3 -18.34 -2.41 5.42
N ARG A 4 -19.66 -2.16 5.40
CA ARG A 4 -20.37 -1.64 4.22
C ARG A 4 -20.45 -0.12 4.07
N ASP A 5 -20.31 0.70 5.12
CA ASP A 5 -20.72 2.11 5.00
C ASP A 5 -19.58 3.15 5.06
N ASP A 6 -18.33 2.79 5.43
CA ASP A 6 -17.25 3.78 5.59
C ASP A 6 -16.02 3.59 4.67
N TRP A 7 -15.96 2.49 3.92
CA TRP A 7 -14.76 2.11 3.17
C TRP A 7 -14.40 3.14 2.10
N GLU A 8 -15.41 3.75 1.47
CA GLU A 8 -15.24 4.82 0.48
C GLU A 8 -14.59 6.05 1.10
N SER A 9 -15.12 6.48 2.25
CA SER A 9 -14.61 7.64 2.99
C SER A 9 -13.17 7.43 3.45
N ARG A 10 -12.86 6.24 3.97
CA ARG A 10 -11.50 5.91 4.45
C ARG A 10 -10.47 5.83 3.32
N ALA A 11 -10.85 5.22 2.19
CA ALA A 11 -9.98 5.19 1.02
C ALA A 11 -9.78 6.61 0.46
N GLN A 12 -10.83 7.44 0.42
CA GLN A 12 -10.75 8.83 0.00
C GLN A 12 -9.86 9.68 0.93
N GLU A 13 -9.97 9.52 2.25
CA GLU A 13 -9.07 10.16 3.23
C GLU A 13 -7.61 9.78 2.99
N THR A 14 -7.36 8.50 2.69
CA THR A 14 -6.02 8.01 2.35
C THR A 14 -5.47 8.72 1.11
N ILE A 15 -6.30 8.86 0.06
CA ILE A 15 -5.92 9.53 -1.19
C ILE A 15 -5.68 11.04 -0.95
N ASN A 16 -6.52 11.69 -0.15
CA ASN A 16 -6.37 13.11 0.20
C ASN A 16 -5.04 13.41 0.89
N GLY A 17 -4.44 12.42 1.57
CA GLY A 17 -3.11 12.53 2.19
C GLY A 17 -1.94 12.44 1.21
N PHE A 18 -2.17 12.23 -0.09
CA PHE A 18 -1.09 12.16 -1.09
C PHE A 18 -0.61 13.55 -1.52
N PRO A 19 0.66 13.70 -1.93
CA PRO A 19 1.17 14.96 -2.47
C PRO A 19 0.56 15.27 -3.86
N SER A 20 0.44 16.57 -4.18
CA SER A 20 0.14 17.04 -5.54
C SER A 20 1.38 16.85 -6.44
N PRO A 21 1.24 16.47 -7.73
CA PRO A 21 0.00 16.38 -8.52
C PRO A 21 -0.75 15.03 -8.40
N HIS A 22 -0.11 13.99 -7.88
CA HIS A 22 -0.65 12.62 -7.89
C HIS A 22 -1.98 12.45 -7.17
N ARG A 23 -2.24 13.26 -6.13
CA ARG A 23 -3.53 13.27 -5.44
C ARG A 23 -4.70 13.50 -6.40
N GLU A 24 -4.61 14.50 -7.28
CA GLU A 24 -5.71 14.87 -8.17
C GLU A 24 -5.98 13.78 -9.20
N GLU A 25 -4.92 13.24 -9.81
CA GLU A 25 -5.00 12.13 -10.77
C GLU A 25 -5.63 10.87 -10.15
N ILE A 26 -5.24 10.54 -8.91
CA ILE A 26 -5.74 9.35 -8.23
C ILE A 26 -7.17 9.56 -7.72
N LEU A 27 -7.54 10.76 -7.28
CA LEU A 27 -8.93 11.09 -6.94
C LEU A 27 -9.84 10.97 -8.16
N GLU A 28 -9.40 11.46 -9.32
CA GLU A 28 -10.15 11.31 -10.55
C GLU A 28 -10.39 9.83 -10.88
N GLN A 29 -9.33 9.01 -10.85
CA GLN A 29 -9.42 7.56 -11.08
C GLN A 29 -10.30 6.85 -10.06
N TRP A 30 -10.24 7.30 -8.80
CA TRP A 30 -11.06 6.79 -7.71
C TRP A 30 -12.55 7.00 -7.99
N TYR A 31 -12.95 8.23 -8.35
CA TYR A 31 -14.35 8.52 -8.66
C TYR A 31 -14.83 7.83 -9.94
N GLU A 32 -13.99 7.73 -10.97
CA GLU A 32 -14.33 6.98 -12.18
C GLU A 32 -14.52 5.49 -11.90
N TRP A 33 -13.71 4.91 -11.03
CA TRP A 33 -13.91 3.53 -10.58
C TRP A 33 -15.20 3.36 -9.77
N LEU A 34 -15.54 4.28 -8.85
CA LEU A 34 -16.79 4.22 -8.09
C LEU A 34 -18.03 4.22 -9.00
N LYS A 35 -18.00 4.94 -10.13
CA LYS A 35 -19.08 4.92 -11.13
C LYS A 35 -19.31 3.54 -11.75
N THR A 36 -18.33 2.65 -11.70
CA THR A 36 -18.47 1.27 -12.21
C THR A 36 -19.26 0.35 -11.28
N ASN A 37 -19.72 0.85 -10.12
CA ASN A 37 -20.40 0.07 -9.08
C ASN A 37 -19.59 -1.17 -8.68
N PRO A 38 -18.38 -0.97 -8.09
CA PRO A 38 -17.42 -2.03 -7.89
C PRO A 38 -17.95 -3.12 -6.96
N GLU A 39 -17.74 -4.37 -7.38
CA GLU A 39 -18.09 -5.54 -6.57
C GLU A 39 -16.94 -5.95 -5.65
N MET A 40 -17.28 -6.60 -4.54
CA MET A 40 -16.30 -7.19 -3.63
C MET A 40 -15.59 -8.38 -4.32
N PRO A 41 -14.28 -8.60 -4.06
CA PRO A 41 -13.43 -7.81 -3.18
C PRO A 41 -12.94 -6.50 -3.83
N LEU A 42 -13.21 -5.39 -3.16
CA LEU A 42 -12.90 -4.02 -3.58
C LEU A 42 -11.41 -3.83 -3.84
N TYR A 43 -10.53 -4.44 -3.04
CA TYR A 43 -9.09 -4.33 -3.28
C TYR A 43 -8.68 -4.91 -4.65
N GLN A 44 -9.35 -5.98 -5.08
CA GLN A 44 -9.05 -6.65 -6.34
C GLN A 44 -9.66 -5.88 -7.51
N SER A 45 -10.93 -5.48 -7.38
CA SER A 45 -11.62 -4.62 -8.34
C SER A 45 -10.84 -3.31 -8.60
N TRP A 46 -10.35 -2.66 -7.54
CA TRP A 46 -9.51 -1.47 -7.65
C TRP A 46 -8.14 -1.75 -8.28
N ALA A 47 -7.47 -2.84 -7.89
CA ALA A 47 -6.18 -3.20 -8.48
C ALA A 47 -6.30 -3.44 -9.99
N ASP A 48 -7.33 -4.16 -10.41
CA ASP A 48 -7.59 -4.46 -11.81
C ASP A 48 -7.94 -3.18 -12.60
N TYR A 49 -8.76 -2.30 -12.02
CA TYR A 49 -9.10 -1.02 -12.64
C TYR A 49 -7.89 -0.09 -12.78
N SER A 50 -7.19 0.14 -11.68
CA SER A 50 -6.06 1.07 -11.61
C SER A 50 -4.86 0.61 -12.44
N SER A 51 -4.66 -0.71 -12.61
CA SER A 51 -3.59 -1.27 -13.44
C SER A 51 -3.66 -0.85 -14.92
N LYS A 52 -4.85 -0.54 -15.44
CA LYS A 52 -5.04 -0.07 -16.84
C LYS A 52 -4.39 1.29 -17.10
N SER A 53 -4.22 2.03 -16.03
CA SER A 53 -3.71 3.40 -16.05
C SER A 53 -2.23 3.45 -15.65
N ASP A 54 -1.68 2.33 -15.17
CA ASP A 54 -0.30 2.17 -14.75
C ASP A 54 0.60 1.86 -15.95
N ASP A 55 1.72 2.55 -16.04
CA ASP A 55 2.66 2.38 -17.15
C ASP A 55 3.47 1.08 -16.91
N GLN A 56 3.21 0.06 -17.72
CA GLN A 56 3.82 -1.27 -17.54
C GLN A 56 5.32 -1.27 -17.80
N GLU A 57 5.85 -0.28 -18.52
CA GLU A 57 7.28 -0.20 -18.87
C GLU A 57 8.14 0.46 -17.77
N ALA A 58 7.54 1.27 -16.90
CA ALA A 58 8.25 1.90 -15.81
C ALA A 58 8.31 0.97 -14.58
N LEU A 59 9.50 0.55 -14.17
CA LEU A 59 9.70 -0.37 -13.03
C LEU A 59 9.13 0.19 -11.71
N TYR A 60 9.26 1.49 -11.45
CA TYR A 60 8.72 2.17 -10.27
C TYR A 60 8.35 3.62 -10.57
N THR A 61 7.06 3.93 -10.59
CA THR A 61 6.55 5.31 -10.58
C THR A 61 5.95 5.63 -9.20
N GLU A 62 6.04 6.88 -8.76
CA GLU A 62 5.40 7.32 -7.50
C GLU A 62 3.90 7.03 -7.51
N ARG A 63 3.28 7.19 -8.69
CA ARG A 63 1.89 6.82 -8.93
C ARG A 63 1.59 5.35 -8.62
N ARG A 64 2.41 4.40 -9.08
CA ARG A 64 2.27 2.98 -8.75
C ARG A 64 2.31 2.74 -7.24
N VAL A 65 3.17 3.47 -6.52
CA VAL A 65 3.26 3.38 -5.05
C VAL A 65 1.94 3.83 -4.41
N PHE A 66 1.36 4.94 -4.88
CA PHE A 66 0.10 5.45 -4.36
C PHE A 66 -1.10 4.56 -4.70
N LEU A 67 -1.21 4.06 -5.94
CA LEU A 67 -2.26 3.12 -6.34
C LEU A 67 -2.21 1.85 -5.46
N LYS A 68 -1.01 1.32 -5.24
CA LYS A 68 -0.78 0.16 -4.36
C LYS A 68 -1.11 0.46 -2.90
N LYS A 69 -0.90 1.70 -2.43
CA LYS A 69 -1.29 2.12 -1.09
C LYS A 69 -2.81 2.09 -0.91
N VAL A 70 -3.58 2.57 -1.90
CA VAL A 70 -5.05 2.48 -1.92
C VAL A 70 -5.51 1.02 -1.94
N THR A 71 -4.92 0.16 -2.79
CA THR A 71 -5.20 -1.29 -2.81
C THR A 71 -4.97 -1.94 -1.45
N ASN A 72 -3.89 -1.58 -0.77
CA ASN A 72 -3.57 -2.14 0.54
C ASN A 72 -4.58 -1.69 1.60
N GLU A 73 -5.01 -0.43 1.60
CA GLU A 73 -6.02 0.08 2.52
C GLU A 73 -7.34 -0.68 2.36
N LEU A 74 -7.82 -0.84 1.12
CA LEU A 74 -9.01 -1.63 0.81
C LEU A 74 -8.89 -3.06 1.31
N ARG A 75 -7.74 -3.70 1.05
CA ARG A 75 -7.50 -5.06 1.49
C ARG A 75 -7.46 -5.19 3.01
N GLU A 76 -6.90 -4.21 3.73
CA GLU A 76 -6.87 -4.22 5.20
C GLU A 76 -8.26 -4.04 5.80
N MET A 77 -9.16 -3.32 5.13
CA MET A 77 -10.55 -3.17 5.53
C MET A 77 -11.37 -4.44 5.25
N GLU A 78 -11.17 -5.09 4.11
CA GLU A 78 -11.91 -6.30 3.72
C GLU A 78 -11.36 -7.57 4.38
N ILE A 79 -10.05 -7.67 4.53
CA ILE A 79 -9.34 -8.80 5.13
C ILE A 79 -8.63 -8.29 6.39
N PRO A 80 -9.32 -8.23 7.54
CA PRO A 80 -8.67 -7.87 8.78
C PRO A 80 -7.55 -8.88 9.07
N LEU A 81 -6.31 -8.40 9.08
CA LEU A 81 -5.14 -9.23 9.39
C LEU A 81 -5.39 -9.97 10.70
N THR A 82 -5.26 -11.30 10.67
CA THR A 82 -5.26 -12.09 11.91
C THR A 82 -4.10 -11.61 12.80
N ARG A 83 -4.26 -11.63 14.13
CA ARG A 83 -3.23 -11.12 15.08
C ARG A 83 -1.83 -11.65 14.77
N TRP A 84 -1.73 -12.88 14.27
CA TRP A 84 -0.48 -13.53 13.85
C TRP A 84 0.24 -12.85 12.68
N GLN A 85 -0.49 -12.35 11.67
CA GLN A 85 0.13 -11.68 10.52
C GLN A 85 0.70 -10.30 10.91
N LYS A 86 0.06 -9.60 11.85
CA LYS A 86 0.61 -8.36 12.42
C LYS A 86 1.94 -8.61 13.12
N VAL A 87 2.02 -9.66 13.93
CA VAL A 87 3.26 -10.05 14.63
C VAL A 87 4.36 -10.42 13.63
N ALA A 88 4.06 -11.19 12.58
CA ALA A 88 5.06 -11.57 11.57
C ALA A 88 5.67 -10.35 10.85
N LYS A 89 4.86 -9.34 10.51
CA LYS A 89 5.33 -8.10 9.87
C LYS A 89 6.28 -7.32 10.79
N THR A 90 5.97 -7.25 12.09
CA THR A 90 6.84 -6.61 13.09
C THR A 90 8.16 -7.37 13.24
N ILE A 91 8.13 -8.70 13.32
CA ILE A 91 9.35 -9.52 13.43
C ILE A 91 10.26 -9.30 12.21
N ALA A 92 9.70 -9.28 10.99
CA ALA A 92 10.48 -9.07 9.78
C ALA A 92 11.17 -7.70 9.74
N ALA A 93 10.47 -6.65 10.18
CA ALA A 93 11.03 -5.30 10.28
C ALA A 93 12.14 -5.19 11.33
N VAL A 94 12.01 -5.91 12.45
CA VAL A 94 13.04 -5.96 13.49
C VAL A 94 14.28 -6.72 13.00
N ALA A 95 14.08 -7.84 12.29
CA ALA A 95 15.18 -8.64 11.73
C ALA A 95 16.02 -7.86 10.72
N SER A 96 15.41 -7.01 9.89
CA SER A 96 16.16 -6.18 8.93
C SER A 96 17.04 -5.13 9.64
N VAL A 97 16.56 -4.53 10.73
CA VAL A 97 17.36 -3.61 11.56
C VAL A 97 18.54 -4.32 12.21
N PHE A 98 18.32 -5.51 12.79
CA PHE A 98 19.40 -6.32 13.37
C PHE A 98 20.46 -6.70 12.33
N LEU A 99 20.05 -7.03 11.10
CA LEU A 99 20.96 -7.35 10.02
C LEU A 99 21.85 -6.16 9.64
N VAL A 100 21.30 -4.95 9.57
CA VAL A 100 22.09 -3.73 9.32
C VAL A 100 23.10 -3.48 10.43
N ILE A 101 22.69 -3.63 11.70
CA ILE A 101 23.58 -3.48 12.86
C ILE A 101 24.71 -4.52 12.80
N PHE A 102 24.37 -5.78 12.53
CA PHE A 102 25.36 -6.87 12.44
C PHE A 102 26.37 -6.65 11.32
N LEU A 103 25.92 -6.19 10.16
CA LEU A 103 26.80 -5.83 9.04
C LEU A 103 27.71 -4.64 9.39
N ALA A 104 27.18 -3.62 10.08
CA ALA A 104 27.97 -2.47 10.51
C ALA A 104 29.07 -2.88 11.51
N PHE A 105 28.75 -3.72 12.49
CA PHE A 105 29.74 -4.28 13.42
C PHE A 105 30.77 -5.17 12.71
N SER A 106 30.32 -6.04 11.79
CA SER A 106 31.22 -6.90 11.01
C SER A 106 32.22 -6.08 10.19
N ARG A 107 31.76 -4.95 9.63
CA ARG A 107 32.61 -4.01 8.90
C ARG A 107 33.60 -3.30 9.82
N ALA A 108 33.16 -2.83 10.99
CA ALA A 108 34.04 -2.15 11.94
C ALA A 108 35.16 -3.07 12.47
N MET A 109 34.84 -4.35 12.72
CA MET A 109 35.84 -5.35 13.14
C MET A 109 36.88 -5.63 12.06
N ARG A 110 36.48 -5.71 10.78
CA ARG A 110 37.41 -5.90 9.65
C ARG A 110 38.34 -4.73 9.37
N VAL A 111 38.03 -3.52 9.85
CA VAL A 111 38.86 -2.32 9.65
C VAL A 111 39.93 -2.18 10.74
N ASN A 112 39.77 -2.88 11.86
CA ASN A 112 40.71 -2.88 12.99
C ASN A 112 41.70 -4.07 12.98
N GLU A 113 41.72 -4.85 11.90
CA GLU A 113 42.66 -5.95 11.62
C GLU A 113 43.57 -5.54 10.46
#